data_AF-A0A5R9G8Y4-F1
#
_entry.id   AF-A0A5R9G8Y4-F1
#
_cell.length_a   1.000
_cell.length_b   1.000
_cell.length_c   1.000
_cell.angle_alpha   90.00
_cell.angle_beta   90.00
_cell.angle_gamma   90.00
#
_symmetry.space_group_name_H-M   'P 1'
#
loop_
_entity.id
_entity.type
_entity.pdbx_description
1 polymer ?
#
loop_
_entity_poly.entity_id
_entity_poly.type
_entity_poly.pdbx_seq_one_letter_code
_entity_poly.pdbx_strand_id
1 'polypeptide(L)'
;MSDIDIRDCPAPVNMTLIQRLKPLAGRTVTLYQPGMPQLTKTRGVLRDVTLTSFKVGATKVFYKTSFIVELHSPAKRVRPRELTATAEGMGRFRGKLIRVGRDFIEFVRVPGRNVPSLFPLNLFTLVVCEPEDEE
;
A
#
# COMPACT_ATOMS: atom_id res chain seq x y z
N MET A 1 -16.50 -16.64 1.13
CA MET A 1 -16.06 -15.33 1.61
C MET A 1 -14.55 -15.30 1.40
N SER A 2 -14.04 -14.38 0.59
CA SER A 2 -12.59 -14.25 0.40
C SER A 2 -12.08 -13.48 1.60
N ASP A 3 -11.60 -14.19 2.62
CA ASP A 3 -11.08 -13.56 3.83
C ASP A 3 -9.83 -12.77 3.47
N ILE A 4 -9.92 -11.45 3.65
CA ILE A 4 -8.75 -10.57 3.61
C ILE A 4 -7.82 -11.05 4.73
N ASP A 5 -6.65 -11.57 4.37
CA ASP A 5 -5.73 -12.14 5.35
C ASP A 5 -4.87 -11.03 5.97
N ILE A 6 -5.38 -10.45 7.06
CA ILE A 6 -4.68 -9.49 7.90
C ILE A 6 -4.61 -10.01 9.34
N ARG A 7 -3.39 -10.18 9.86
CA ARG A 7 -3.13 -10.80 11.17
C ARG A 7 -2.38 -9.86 12.09
N ASP A 8 -2.78 -9.85 13.35
CA ASP A 8 -2.11 -9.17 14.47
C ASP A 8 -1.94 -7.66 14.29
N CYS A 9 -2.60 -7.07 13.29
CA CYS A 9 -2.58 -5.64 13.03
C CYS A 9 -3.60 -4.90 13.91
N PRO A 10 -3.34 -3.62 14.26
CA PRO A 10 -4.31 -2.79 14.96
C PRO A 10 -5.63 -2.68 14.21
N ALA A 11 -6.72 -2.43 14.95
CA ALA A 11 -8.03 -2.22 14.37
C ALA A 11 -8.00 -1.13 13.26
N PRO A 12 -8.69 -1.34 12.13
CA PRO A 12 -8.66 -0.42 11.02
C PRO A 12 -9.35 0.90 11.39
N VAL A 13 -8.78 2.02 10.92
CA VAL A 13 -9.48 3.30 10.97
C VAL A 13 -10.62 3.32 9.95
N ASN A 14 -11.65 4.14 10.20
CA ASN A 14 -12.78 4.31 9.29
C ASN A 14 -12.39 5.13 8.04
N MET A 15 -11.53 4.57 7.20
CA MET A 15 -11.04 5.17 5.96
C MET A 15 -10.78 4.08 4.92
N THR A 16 -11.25 4.27 3.70
CA THR A 16 -10.96 3.40 2.56
C THR A 16 -9.77 3.90 1.75
N LEU A 17 -9.20 3.04 0.90
CA LEU A 17 -8.10 3.37 0.00
C LEU A 17 -8.52 4.48 -0.96
N ILE A 18 -9.76 4.43 -1.46
CA ILE A 18 -10.34 5.47 -2.31
C ILE A 18 -10.32 6.81 -1.57
N GLN A 19 -10.81 6.84 -0.32
CA GLN A 19 -10.79 8.06 0.50
C GLN A 19 -9.36 8.54 0.77
N ARG A 20 -8.40 7.62 0.92
CA ARG A 20 -6.98 7.95 1.11
C ARG A 20 -6.31 8.50 -0.16
N LEU A 21 -6.71 8.03 -1.34
CA LEU A 21 -6.16 8.43 -2.64
C LEU A 21 -6.77 9.72 -3.19
N LYS A 22 -8.05 9.99 -2.95
CA LYS A 22 -8.73 11.19 -3.48
C LYS A 22 -7.99 12.51 -3.18
N PRO A 23 -7.50 12.78 -1.95
CA PRO A 23 -6.73 14.00 -1.65
C PRO A 23 -5.35 14.05 -2.29
N LEU A 24 -4.87 12.93 -2.85
CA LEU A 24 -3.60 12.82 -3.54
C LEU A 24 -3.74 13.02 -5.06
N ALA A 25 -4.95 13.15 -5.59
CA ALA A 25 -5.16 13.41 -7.01
C ALA A 25 -4.41 14.70 -7.44
N GLY A 26 -3.78 14.65 -8.60
CA GLY A 26 -2.89 15.71 -9.10
C GLY A 26 -1.45 15.62 -8.58
N ARG A 27 -1.14 14.75 -7.61
CA ARG A 27 0.23 14.55 -7.12
C ARG A 27 0.95 13.47 -7.89
N THR A 28 2.28 13.61 -8.00
CA THR A 28 3.16 12.57 -8.52
C THR A 28 3.34 11.46 -7.49
N VAL A 29 3.17 10.22 -7.92
CA VAL A 29 3.37 9.00 -7.13
C VAL A 29 4.20 7.98 -7.92
N THR A 30 4.74 6.97 -7.25
CA THR A 30 5.28 5.77 -7.91
C THR A 30 4.31 4.62 -7.70
N LEU A 31 3.88 3.99 -8.78
CA LEU A 31 3.12 2.75 -8.79
C LEU A 31 4.06 1.58 -9.03
N TYR A 32 3.91 0.51 -8.24
CA TYR A 32 4.52 -0.79 -8.47
C TYR A 32 3.43 -1.82 -8.72
N GLN A 33 3.60 -2.65 -9.74
CA GLN A 33 2.68 -3.73 -10.12
C GLN A 33 3.45 -5.02 -10.42
N PRO A 34 2.79 -6.20 -10.40
CA PRO A 34 3.37 -7.43 -10.88
C PRO A 34 4.01 -7.26 -12.26
N GLY A 35 5.16 -7.88 -12.47
CA GLY A 35 5.88 -7.89 -13.73
C GLY A 35 6.96 -8.97 -13.73
N MET A 36 7.29 -9.49 -14.91
CA MET A 36 8.37 -10.46 -15.10
C MET A 36 9.51 -9.80 -15.88
N PRO A 37 10.80 -9.96 -15.47
CA PRO A 37 11.28 -10.70 -14.30
C PRO A 37 11.18 -9.93 -12.97
N GLN A 38 10.78 -8.66 -13.02
CA GLN A 38 10.74 -7.75 -11.88
C GLN A 38 9.49 -6.89 -11.91
N LEU A 39 9.15 -6.28 -10.77
CA LEU A 39 8.03 -5.36 -10.64
C LEU A 39 8.05 -4.28 -11.72
N THR A 40 6.89 -4.02 -12.31
CA THR A 40 6.71 -2.88 -13.21
C THR A 40 6.61 -1.61 -12.35
N LYS A 41 7.47 -0.63 -12.63
CA LYS A 41 7.51 0.66 -11.93
C LYS A 41 7.01 1.78 -12.84
N THR A 42 5.93 2.44 -12.46
CA THR A 42 5.37 3.60 -13.19
C THR A 42 5.37 4.83 -12.29
N ARG A 43 6.12 5.87 -12.68
CA ARG A 43 6.04 7.18 -12.03
C ARG A 43 5.08 8.06 -12.82
N GLY A 44 4.12 8.70 -12.15
CA GLY A 44 3.17 9.57 -12.83
C GLY A 44 2.23 10.30 -11.89
N VAL A 45 1.42 11.17 -12.47
CA VAL A 45 0.38 11.91 -11.74
C VAL A 45 -0.80 10.97 -11.46
N LEU A 46 -1.21 10.92 -10.18
CA LEU A 46 -2.41 10.22 -9.75
C LEU A 46 -3.65 10.99 -10.23
N ARG A 47 -4.56 10.31 -10.93
CA ARG A 47 -5.82 10.90 -11.43
C ARG A 47 -6.92 9.85 -11.54
N ASP A 48 -8.12 10.29 -11.90
CA ASP A 48 -9.28 9.43 -12.17
C ASP A 48 -9.57 8.41 -11.05
N VAL A 49 -9.51 8.85 -9.78
CA VAL A 49 -9.80 7.99 -8.62
C VAL A 49 -11.30 7.73 -8.53
N THR A 50 -11.74 6.58 -9.03
CA THR A 50 -13.13 6.12 -9.02
C THR A 50 -13.36 5.09 -7.91
N LEU A 51 -14.55 4.48 -7.89
CA LEU A 51 -14.91 3.41 -6.96
C LEU A 51 -14.20 2.07 -7.26
N THR A 52 -13.75 1.86 -8.49
CA THR A 52 -13.19 0.57 -8.93
C THR A 52 -11.74 0.66 -9.40
N SER A 53 -11.26 1.87 -9.71
CA SER A 53 -9.93 2.06 -10.28
C SER A 53 -9.37 3.45 -10.01
N PHE A 54 -8.09 3.63 -10.31
CA PHE A 54 -7.43 4.92 -10.44
C PHE A 54 -6.43 4.87 -11.60
N LYS A 55 -5.83 6.02 -11.95
CA LYS A 55 -4.74 6.08 -12.93
C LYS A 55 -3.48 6.72 -12.34
N VAL A 56 -2.32 6.23 -12.78
CA VAL A 56 -1.01 6.85 -12.54
C VAL A 56 -0.35 7.07 -13.91
N GLY A 57 -0.24 8.33 -14.34
CA GLY A 57 0.14 8.64 -15.72
C GLY A 57 -0.89 8.10 -16.72
N ALA A 58 -0.47 7.23 -17.63
CA ALA A 58 -1.34 6.53 -18.59
C ALA A 58 -1.90 5.20 -18.05
N THR A 59 -1.31 4.65 -16.98
CA THR A 59 -1.63 3.32 -16.47
C THR A 59 -2.89 3.36 -15.61
N LYS A 60 -3.87 2.51 -15.93
CA LYS A 60 -5.08 2.29 -15.12
C LYS A 60 -4.88 1.09 -14.20
N VAL A 61 -5.26 1.24 -12.94
CA VAL A 61 -5.11 0.22 -11.89
C VAL A 61 -6.46 -0.04 -11.26
N PHE A 62 -6.83 -1.31 -11.10
CA PHE A 62 -8.05 -1.72 -10.40
C PHE A 62 -7.72 -2.06 -8.95
N TYR A 63 -8.62 -1.76 -8.01
CA TYR A 63 -8.36 -2.04 -6.58
C TYR A 63 -8.26 -3.55 -6.26
N LYS A 64 -8.87 -4.38 -7.09
CA LYS A 64 -8.86 -5.85 -6.98
C LYS A 64 -7.67 -6.47 -7.71
N THR A 65 -6.48 -5.89 -7.57
CA THR A 65 -5.21 -6.44 -8.08
C THR A 65 -4.10 -6.17 -7.09
N SER A 66 -2.96 -6.86 -7.22
CA SER A 66 -1.73 -6.55 -6.48
C SER A 66 -1.10 -5.25 -6.98
N PHE A 67 -0.84 -4.29 -6.09
CA PHE A 67 -0.03 -3.10 -6.39
C PHE A 67 0.51 -2.44 -5.11
N ILE A 68 1.47 -1.53 -5.27
CA ILE A 68 1.88 -0.56 -4.24
C ILE A 68 1.85 0.84 -4.84
N VAL A 69 1.28 1.82 -4.12
CA VAL A 69 1.43 3.24 -4.43
C VAL A 69 2.36 3.88 -3.41
N GLU A 70 3.58 4.22 -3.82
CA GLU A 70 4.53 4.98 -3.01
C GLU A 70 4.32 6.49 -3.20
N LEU A 71 4.21 7.20 -2.08
CA LEU A 71 4.01 8.64 -2.03
C LEU A 71 5.36 9.36 -2.01
N HIS A 72 5.49 10.51 -2.66
CA HIS A 72 6.77 11.25 -2.71
C HIS A 72 6.91 12.29 -1.58
N SER A 73 6.09 12.17 -0.54
CA SER A 73 6.16 13.01 0.66
C SER A 73 6.62 12.18 1.86
N PRO A 74 7.54 12.68 2.69
CA PRO A 74 8.01 11.95 3.87
C PRO A 74 6.88 11.55 4.82
N ALA A 75 7.00 10.38 5.44
CA ALA A 75 6.07 9.97 6.49
C ALA A 75 6.28 10.83 7.73
N LYS A 76 5.22 11.48 8.22
CA LYS A 76 5.29 12.33 9.42
C LYS A 76 5.24 11.54 10.73
N ARG A 77 4.65 10.34 10.71
CA ARG A 77 4.47 9.47 11.87
C ARG A 77 4.49 8.02 11.42
N VAL A 78 5.27 7.20 12.10
CA VAL A 78 5.25 5.73 12.02
C VAL A 78 4.89 5.21 13.41
N ARG A 79 4.18 4.09 13.46
CA ARG A 79 3.89 3.36 14.69
C ARG A 79 5.08 2.44 15.01
N PRO A 80 5.32 2.12 16.29
CA PRO A 80 6.34 1.16 16.71
C PRO A 80 5.83 -0.27 16.48
N ARG A 81 5.60 -0.61 15.22
CA ARG A 81 5.17 -1.95 14.79
C ARG A 81 5.76 -2.25 13.43
N GLU A 82 6.37 -3.41 13.35
CA GLU A 82 6.79 -3.96 12.08
C GLU A 82 5.58 -4.54 11.35
N LEU A 83 5.69 -4.62 10.04
CA LEU A 83 4.77 -5.38 9.23
C LEU A 83 5.51 -6.09 8.12
N THR A 84 4.90 -7.19 7.73
CA THR A 84 5.21 -7.86 6.48
C THR A 84 3.97 -7.94 5.61
N ALA A 85 4.04 -7.31 4.43
CA ALA A 85 3.03 -7.36 3.39
C ALA A 85 3.50 -8.24 2.23
N THR A 86 2.71 -9.22 1.83
CA THR A 86 2.99 -10.13 0.73
C THR A 86 1.90 -9.97 -0.33
N ALA A 87 2.29 -9.89 -1.60
CA ALA A 87 1.35 -9.82 -2.71
C ALA A 87 1.71 -10.81 -3.81
N GLU A 88 0.69 -11.46 -4.37
CA GLU A 88 0.85 -12.36 -5.51
C GLU A 88 1.47 -11.63 -6.70
N GLY A 89 2.50 -12.23 -7.29
CA GLY A 89 3.26 -11.64 -8.40
C GLY A 89 4.13 -10.44 -8.02
N MET A 90 4.21 -10.06 -6.74
CA MET A 90 5.04 -8.95 -6.27
C MET A 90 6.06 -9.33 -5.19
N GLY A 91 5.87 -10.47 -4.51
CA GLY A 91 6.75 -10.93 -3.44
C GLY A 91 6.40 -10.31 -2.08
N ARG A 92 7.42 -10.21 -1.21
CA ARG A 92 7.30 -9.83 0.20
C ARG A 92 7.94 -8.46 0.45
N PHE A 93 7.24 -7.62 1.20
CA PHE A 93 7.66 -6.27 1.58
C PHE A 93 7.65 -6.15 3.10
N ARG A 94 8.76 -5.71 3.69
CA ARG A 94 8.83 -5.38 5.11
C ARG A 94 8.75 -3.87 5.32
N GLY A 95 8.25 -3.47 6.48
CA GLY A 95 8.19 -2.04 6.81
C GLY A 95 7.67 -1.72 8.19
N LYS A 96 7.62 -0.42 8.50
CA LYS A 96 7.03 0.12 9.73
C LYS A 96 5.63 0.64 9.47
N LEU A 97 4.68 0.23 10.31
CA LEU A 97 3.27 0.54 10.15
C LEU A 97 3.01 2.03 10.31
N ILE A 98 2.25 2.65 9.41
CA ILE A 98 1.70 4.00 9.63
C ILE A 98 0.26 3.86 10.13
N ARG A 99 -0.58 3.12 9.39
CA ARG A 99 -1.99 2.89 9.72
C ARG A 99 -2.56 1.72 8.94
N VAL A 100 -3.64 1.17 9.48
CA VAL A 100 -4.50 0.18 8.81
C VAL A 100 -5.82 0.88 8.48
N GLY A 101 -6.21 0.88 7.21
CA GLY A 101 -7.54 1.30 6.75
C GLY A 101 -8.46 0.11 6.56
N ARG A 102 -9.67 0.35 6.04
CA ARG A 102 -10.67 -0.72 5.83
C ARG A 102 -10.25 -1.74 4.78
N ASP A 103 -9.58 -1.30 3.74
CA ASP A 103 -9.23 -2.05 2.52
C ASP A 103 -7.80 -1.74 2.05
N PHE A 104 -6.96 -1.18 2.94
CA PHE A 104 -5.54 -0.92 2.67
C PHE A 104 -4.72 -0.87 3.95
N ILE A 105 -3.41 -1.02 3.79
CA ILE A 105 -2.42 -0.67 4.81
C ILE A 105 -1.48 0.40 4.26
N GLU A 106 -1.05 1.30 5.14
CA GLU A 106 -0.07 2.32 4.82
C GLU A 106 1.14 2.13 5.71
N PHE A 107 2.33 2.11 5.10
CA PHE A 107 3.57 1.81 5.80
C PHE A 107 4.80 2.42 5.13
N VAL A 108 5.91 2.47 5.84
CA VAL A 108 7.22 2.82 5.29
C VAL A 108 8.00 1.55 5.04
N ARG A 109 8.52 1.34 3.83
CA ARG A 109 9.31 0.14 3.51
C ARG A 109 10.70 0.17 4.17
N VAL A 110 11.15 -0.99 4.66
CA VAL A 110 12.47 -1.18 5.28
C VAL A 110 13.18 -2.38 4.62
N PRO A 111 14.45 -2.25 4.18
CA PRO A 111 15.20 -0.99 4.06
C PRO A 111 14.60 -0.07 2.99
N GLY A 112 14.76 1.24 3.13
CA GLY A 112 14.19 2.17 2.16
C GLY A 112 14.17 3.62 2.60
N ARG A 113 13.55 4.46 1.77
CA ARG A 113 13.28 5.86 2.09
C ARG A 113 12.11 5.96 3.07
N ASN A 114 12.12 6.98 3.92
CA ASN A 114 11.02 7.28 4.84
C ASN A 114 9.80 7.88 4.11
N VAL A 115 9.24 7.13 3.16
CA VAL A 115 8.10 7.52 2.34
C VAL A 115 6.97 6.50 2.49
N PRO A 116 5.71 6.95 2.65
CA PRO A 116 4.58 6.04 2.76
C PRO A 116 4.33 5.25 1.47
N SER A 117 3.98 3.99 1.65
CA SER A 117 3.50 3.06 0.63
C SER A 117 2.08 2.66 1.00
N LEU A 118 1.14 2.84 0.07
CA LEU A 118 -0.23 2.36 0.17
C LEU A 118 -0.31 1.00 -0.50
N PHE A 119 -0.80 0.01 0.23
CA PHE A 119 -0.93 -1.37 -0.22
C PHE A 119 -2.37 -1.84 -0.02
N PRO A 120 -3.05 -2.34 -1.06
CA PRO A 120 -4.43 -2.76 -0.95
C PRO A 120 -4.54 -4.02 -0.08
N LEU A 121 -5.65 -4.16 0.63
CA LEU A 121 -6.04 -5.39 1.31
C LEU A 121 -7.14 -6.06 0.49
N ASN A 122 -6.78 -7.15 -0.21
CA ASN A 122 -7.69 -7.91 -1.06
C ASN A 122 -7.28 -9.39 -1.11
N LEU A 123 -7.96 -10.19 -1.94
CA LEU A 123 -7.75 -11.64 -2.06
C LEU A 123 -6.36 -12.08 -2.57
N PHE A 124 -5.54 -11.15 -3.06
CA PHE A 124 -4.19 -11.42 -3.59
C PHE A 124 -3.09 -10.98 -2.61
N THR A 125 -3.47 -10.54 -1.41
CA THR A 125 -2.56 -9.92 -0.44
C THR A 125 -2.70 -10.53 0.94
N LEU A 126 -1.56 -10.67 1.62
CA LEU A 126 -1.45 -11.10 3.00
C LEU A 126 -0.67 -10.05 3.79
N VAL A 127 -1.14 -9.70 4.98
CA VAL A 127 -0.45 -8.76 5.86
C VAL A 127 -0.37 -9.33 7.27
N VAL A 128 0.83 -9.31 7.84
CA VAL A 128 1.09 -9.67 9.24
C VAL A 128 1.77 -8.49 9.93
N CYS A 129 1.27 -8.07 11.08
CA CYS A 129 1.91 -7.05 11.90
C CYS A 129 2.54 -7.67 13.14
N GLU A 130 3.76 -7.25 13.46
CA GLU A 130 4.50 -7.71 14.63
C GLU A 130 4.73 -6.50 15.56
N PRO A 131 4.79 -6.70 16.89
CA PRO A 131 5.37 -5.69 17.78
C PRO A 131 6.77 -5.35 17.26
N GLU A 132 7.21 -4.11 17.44
CA GLU A 132 8.63 -3.81 17.27
C GLU A 132 9.38 -4.60 18.35
N ASP A 133 10.33 -5.46 17.97
CA ASP A 133 11.17 -6.15 18.94
C ASP A 133 11.85 -5.07 19.79
N GLU A 134 11.60 -5.10 21.11
CA GLU A 134 12.35 -4.30 22.08
C GLU A 134 13.77 -4.88 22.14
N GLU A 135 14.66 -4.42 21.26
CA GLU A 135 16.11 -4.53 21.50
C GLU A 135 16.56 -3.57 22.61
#